data_AF-A0A8T6ZRN6-F1
#
_entry.id   AF-A0A8T6ZRN6-F1
#
_cell.length_a   1.000
_cell.length_b   1.000
_cell.length_c   1.000
_cell.angle_alpha   90.00
_cell.angle_beta   90.00
_cell.angle_gamma   90.00
#
_symmetry.space_group_name_H-M   'P 1'
#
loop_
_entity.id
_entity.type
_entity.pdbx_description
1 polymer ?
#
loop_
_entity_poly.entity_id
_entity_poly.type
_entity_poly.pdbx_seq_one_letter_code
_entity_poly.pdbx_strand_id
1 'polypeptide(L)'
;MPSRPLRVALVAGEASGDTLGAGLIGAIERHAPGSQYFGIAGPAMAAAGCEPWHGTDELSVMGFAEVLKHLPRLLRLRRRLIARLADAQPDVFIGIDSPDFNLPIAAALKRHGVPTVQYVSPQVWAWRQSRVVGIRDAVDLVLCVLPFETDFYDDHGVNAVFVGHPLADDIALDVDAAPARAELGIEQAVPLVAVLPGSRRTEVSRLARPFMETAQWLQRRKPGLNVVVALASESARPLFLQMTRGIELDPPAQIVAGRARQCLAAASVVLTASGTASLEATLMKRPMVVAYILSGLTHRIYRSLGLRKLPHVALPNLLAGRELFPEFLQRRVCAELMGPVLETQLAASEDRTGWYDAVKAIHEQLRRGASKAAAAAVIDLLASRERL
;
A
#
# COMPACT_ATOMS: atom_id res chain seq x y z
N MET A 1 8.48 -29.63 21.34
CA MET A 1 8.87 -29.05 20.04
C MET A 1 8.60 -30.09 18.98
N PRO A 2 8.04 -29.72 17.80
CA PRO A 2 7.76 -30.69 16.76
C PRO A 2 9.05 -31.42 16.35
N SER A 3 8.93 -32.71 16.05
CA SER A 3 10.06 -33.59 15.67
C SER A 3 10.67 -33.24 14.30
N ARG A 4 10.06 -32.32 13.55
CA ARG A 4 10.52 -31.79 12.28
C ARG A 4 10.37 -30.27 12.21
N PRO A 5 11.18 -29.58 11.37
CA PRO A 5 11.02 -28.16 11.05
C PRO A 5 9.58 -27.78 10.69
N LEU A 6 9.15 -26.60 11.13
CA LEU A 6 7.90 -25.98 10.67
C LEU A 6 8.05 -25.59 9.19
N ARG A 7 7.05 -25.92 8.37
CA ARG A 7 7.07 -25.74 6.92
C ARG A 7 6.00 -24.72 6.52
N VAL A 8 6.45 -23.55 6.08
CA VAL A 8 5.61 -22.38 5.80
C VAL A 8 5.59 -22.11 4.31
N ALA A 9 4.42 -22.24 3.68
CA ALA A 9 4.22 -21.87 2.29
C ALA A 9 3.82 -20.39 2.18
N LEU A 10 4.55 -19.58 1.41
CA LEU A 10 4.30 -18.16 1.24
C LEU A 10 4.10 -17.79 -0.24
N VAL A 11 3.14 -16.92 -0.52
CA VAL A 11 2.89 -16.41 -1.88
C VAL A 11 2.72 -14.90 -1.86
N ALA A 12 3.73 -14.19 -2.34
CA ALA A 12 3.68 -12.75 -2.63
C ALA A 12 3.39 -12.51 -4.12
N GLY A 13 2.45 -11.61 -4.42
CA GLY A 13 2.10 -11.25 -5.81
C GLY A 13 2.85 -10.04 -6.36
N GLU A 14 3.36 -9.17 -5.49
CA GLU A 14 3.98 -7.89 -5.83
C GLU A 14 5.16 -7.59 -4.88
N ALA A 15 5.99 -6.59 -5.20
CA ALA A 15 7.15 -6.20 -4.41
C ALA A 15 6.81 -5.73 -2.98
N SER A 16 5.63 -5.12 -2.77
CA SER A 16 5.10 -4.78 -1.45
C SER A 16 4.87 -6.05 -0.61
N GLY A 17 4.25 -7.07 -1.20
CA GLY A 17 4.04 -8.37 -0.58
C GLY A 17 5.34 -9.10 -0.27
N ASP A 18 6.36 -8.97 -1.12
CA ASP A 18 7.69 -9.54 -0.88
C ASP A 18 8.36 -8.95 0.37
N THR A 19 8.28 -7.63 0.54
CA THR A 19 8.82 -6.96 1.74
C THR A 19 8.07 -7.40 3.01
N LEU A 20 6.75 -7.51 2.94
CA LEU A 20 5.92 -8.03 4.04
C LEU A 20 6.30 -9.46 4.42
N GLY A 21 6.48 -10.32 3.41
CA GLY A 21 6.87 -11.71 3.58
C GLY A 21 8.24 -11.86 4.20
N ALA A 22 9.23 -11.07 3.77
CA ALA A 22 10.56 -11.06 4.34
C ALA A 22 10.55 -10.72 5.84
N GLY A 23 9.81 -9.67 6.22
CA GLY A 23 9.64 -9.30 7.62
C GLY A 23 8.96 -10.42 8.44
N LEU A 24 7.92 -11.05 7.89
CA LEU A 24 7.23 -12.18 8.53
C LEU A 24 8.14 -13.39 8.71
N ILE A 25 8.92 -13.78 7.70
CA ILE A 25 9.89 -14.88 7.78
C ILE A 25 10.87 -14.62 8.93
N GLY A 26 11.49 -13.44 8.97
CA GLY A 26 12.42 -13.09 10.06
C GLY A 26 11.77 -13.01 11.44
N ALA A 27 10.44 -12.86 11.52
CA ALA A 27 9.70 -12.90 12.78
C ALA A 27 9.29 -14.32 13.20
N ILE A 28 8.89 -15.18 12.24
CA ILE A 28 8.62 -16.60 12.49
C ILE A 28 9.91 -17.31 12.90
N GLU A 29 11.03 -17.04 12.23
CA GLU A 29 12.32 -17.67 12.52
C GLU A 29 12.80 -17.43 13.96
N ARG A 30 12.44 -16.27 14.54
CA ARG A 30 12.71 -15.96 15.96
C ARG A 30 11.85 -16.76 16.93
N HIS A 31 10.66 -17.21 16.53
CA HIS A 31 9.76 -18.02 17.35
C HIS A 31 9.98 -19.53 17.14
N ALA A 32 10.25 -19.93 15.90
CA ALA A 32 10.48 -21.31 15.49
C ALA A 32 11.75 -21.41 14.64
N PRO A 33 12.95 -21.41 15.25
CA PRO A 33 14.21 -21.52 14.53
C PRO A 33 14.31 -22.82 13.73
N GLY A 34 14.92 -22.74 12.54
CA GLY A 34 15.09 -23.85 11.62
C GLY A 34 13.85 -24.15 10.77
N SER A 35 12.89 -23.22 10.70
CA SER A 35 11.71 -23.35 9.84
C SER A 35 12.10 -23.34 8.35
N GLN A 36 11.29 -23.97 7.51
CA GLN A 36 11.46 -24.02 6.06
C GLN A 36 10.39 -23.16 5.39
N TYR A 37 10.82 -22.30 4.47
CA TYR A 37 9.95 -21.36 3.76
C TYR A 37 10.04 -21.60 2.26
N PHE A 38 8.91 -21.69 1.58
CA PHE A 38 8.88 -21.93 0.14
C PHE A 38 7.63 -21.37 -0.53
N GLY A 39 7.70 -21.09 -1.84
CA GLY A 39 6.53 -20.69 -2.63
C GLY A 39 6.87 -19.63 -3.68
N ILE A 40 6.03 -18.60 -3.79
CA ILE A 40 6.30 -17.48 -4.69
C ILE A 40 6.89 -16.33 -3.88
N ALA A 41 8.17 -16.04 -4.15
CA ALA A 41 8.99 -15.12 -3.38
C ALA A 41 9.73 -14.17 -4.32
N GLY A 42 9.86 -12.92 -3.91
CA GLY A 42 10.72 -11.95 -4.57
C GLY A 42 12.12 -11.92 -3.92
N PRO A 43 12.96 -10.94 -4.29
CA PRO A 43 14.31 -10.83 -3.78
C PRO A 43 14.40 -10.69 -2.25
N ALA A 44 13.46 -10.01 -1.60
CA ALA A 44 13.49 -9.78 -0.15
C ALA A 44 13.15 -11.07 0.62
N MET A 45 12.11 -11.81 0.22
CA MET A 45 11.79 -13.10 0.83
C MET A 45 12.89 -14.13 0.58
N ALA A 46 13.47 -14.15 -0.62
CA ALA A 46 14.59 -15.03 -0.93
C ALA A 46 15.80 -14.74 -0.03
N ALA A 47 16.15 -13.45 0.16
CA ALA A 47 17.21 -13.03 1.08
C ALA A 47 16.91 -13.37 2.55
N ALA A 48 15.63 -13.44 2.93
CA ALA A 48 15.19 -13.88 4.25
C ALA A 48 15.18 -15.42 4.43
N GLY A 49 15.52 -16.20 3.39
CA GLY A 49 15.62 -17.66 3.46
C GLY A 49 14.45 -18.43 2.84
N CYS A 50 13.56 -17.76 2.10
CA CYS A 50 12.51 -18.45 1.35
C CYS A 50 13.04 -19.07 0.06
N GLU A 51 12.77 -20.36 -0.17
CA GLU A 51 13.03 -21.02 -1.45
C GLU A 51 12.04 -20.51 -2.51
N PRO A 52 12.50 -19.77 -3.54
CA PRO A 52 11.61 -19.28 -4.58
C PRO A 52 11.35 -20.40 -5.59
N TRP A 53 10.12 -20.94 -5.60
CA TRP A 53 9.67 -21.83 -6.67
C TRP A 53 9.34 -21.06 -7.95
N HIS A 54 8.91 -19.81 -7.79
CA HIS A 54 8.67 -18.82 -8.84
C HIS A 54 8.98 -17.42 -8.29
N GLY A 55 9.37 -16.50 -9.18
CA GLY A 55 9.57 -15.09 -8.84
C GLY A 55 8.26 -14.30 -8.85
N THR A 56 8.20 -13.21 -8.07
CA THR A 56 7.06 -12.27 -8.05
C THR A 56 6.77 -11.61 -9.40
N ASP A 57 7.77 -11.51 -10.26
CA ASP A 57 7.66 -10.96 -11.61
C ASP A 57 6.75 -11.81 -12.52
N GLU A 58 6.53 -13.09 -12.18
CA GLU A 58 5.61 -13.95 -12.91
C GLU A 58 4.12 -13.63 -12.63
N LEU A 59 3.83 -12.96 -11.51
CA LEU A 59 2.48 -12.53 -11.10
C LEU A 59 2.21 -11.05 -11.41
N SER A 60 3.25 -10.23 -11.52
CA SER A 60 3.16 -8.79 -11.76
C SER A 60 2.70 -8.49 -13.19
N VAL A 61 1.38 -8.46 -13.43
CA VAL A 61 0.82 -8.06 -14.73
C VAL A 61 0.40 -6.59 -14.70
N MET A 62 1.14 -5.72 -15.40
CA MET A 62 0.82 -4.30 -15.49
C MET A 62 -0.29 -4.03 -16.53
N GLY A 63 -1.52 -3.78 -16.06
CA GLY A 63 -2.58 -3.14 -16.86
C GLY A 63 -3.70 -4.04 -17.39
N PHE A 64 -4.91 -3.50 -17.46
CA PHE A 64 -6.17 -4.24 -17.67
C PHE A 64 -6.24 -5.06 -18.98
N ALA A 65 -5.59 -4.58 -20.06
CA ALA A 65 -5.57 -5.28 -21.36
C ALA A 65 -4.48 -6.37 -21.45
N GLU A 66 -3.38 -6.22 -20.72
CA GLU A 66 -2.32 -7.25 -20.61
C GLU A 66 -2.75 -8.36 -19.64
N VAL A 67 -3.49 -8.02 -18.58
CA VAL A 67 -4.10 -8.97 -17.63
C VAL A 67 -4.92 -10.05 -18.34
N LEU A 68 -5.76 -9.68 -19.32
CA LEU A 68 -6.57 -10.66 -20.05
C LEU A 68 -5.74 -11.64 -20.89
N LYS A 69 -4.62 -11.18 -21.48
CA LYS A 69 -3.71 -12.05 -22.25
C LYS A 69 -2.91 -12.99 -21.36
N HIS A 70 -2.58 -12.57 -20.13
CA HIS A 70 -1.82 -13.36 -19.17
C HIS A 70 -2.69 -14.21 -18.24
N LEU A 71 -4.00 -13.99 -18.19
CA LEU A 71 -4.93 -14.73 -17.34
C LEU A 71 -4.84 -16.26 -17.51
N PRO A 72 -4.77 -16.84 -18.73
CA PRO A 72 -4.61 -18.29 -18.88
C PRO A 72 -3.29 -18.81 -18.27
N ARG A 73 -2.20 -18.03 -18.38
CA ARG A 73 -0.90 -18.38 -17.76
C ARG A 73 -1.02 -18.37 -16.24
N LEU A 74 -1.61 -17.32 -15.66
CA LEU A 74 -1.81 -17.20 -14.21
C LEU A 74 -2.66 -18.34 -13.66
N LEU A 75 -3.75 -18.70 -14.35
CA LEU A 75 -4.60 -19.84 -13.95
C LEU A 75 -3.85 -21.18 -14.01
N ARG A 76 -2.99 -21.39 -15.02
CA ARG A 76 -2.13 -22.59 -15.10
C ARG A 76 -1.10 -22.62 -13.98
N LEU A 77 -0.44 -21.49 -13.72
CA LEU A 77 0.52 -21.35 -12.61
C LEU A 77 -0.15 -21.68 -11.28
N ARG A 78 -1.31 -21.09 -11.01
CA ARG A 78 -2.09 -21.36 -9.79
C ARG A 78 -2.43 -22.84 -9.63
N ARG A 79 -2.89 -23.50 -10.70
CA ARG A 79 -3.20 -24.95 -10.66
C ARG A 79 -1.96 -25.79 -10.34
N ARG A 80 -0.82 -25.51 -10.97
CA ARG A 80 0.45 -26.20 -10.70
C ARG A 80 0.92 -25.97 -9.27
N LEU A 81 0.80 -24.74 -8.79
CA LEU A 81 1.18 -24.37 -7.43
C LEU A 81 0.31 -25.08 -6.40
N ILE A 82 -1.01 -25.16 -6.61
CA ILE A 82 -1.92 -25.91 -5.72
C ILE A 82 -1.49 -27.38 -5.63
N ALA A 83 -1.20 -28.04 -6.77
CA ALA A 83 -0.76 -29.42 -6.77
C ALA A 83 0.57 -29.60 -6.01
N ARG A 84 1.56 -28.76 -6.32
CA ARG A 84 2.87 -28.80 -5.66
C ARG A 84 2.79 -28.52 -4.16
N LEU A 85 1.93 -27.60 -3.73
CA LEU A 85 1.71 -27.29 -2.32
C LEU A 85 0.98 -28.44 -1.60
N ALA A 86 0.04 -29.12 -2.26
CA ALA A 86 -0.60 -30.31 -1.71
C ALA A 86 0.41 -31.45 -1.50
N ASP A 87 1.29 -31.69 -2.47
CA ASP A 87 2.37 -32.70 -2.35
C ASP A 87 3.40 -32.31 -1.30
N ALA A 88 3.71 -31.01 -1.19
CA ALA A 88 4.65 -30.51 -0.22
C ALA A 88 4.11 -30.57 1.22
N GLN A 89 2.81 -30.60 1.46
CA GLN A 89 2.21 -30.63 2.80
C GLN A 89 2.81 -29.60 3.77
N PRO A 90 2.64 -28.28 3.52
CA PRO A 90 3.04 -27.25 4.47
C PRO A 90 2.20 -27.33 5.75
N ASP A 91 2.77 -26.91 6.87
CA ASP A 91 2.09 -26.76 8.15
C ASP A 91 1.17 -25.52 8.16
N VAL A 92 1.49 -24.52 7.33
CA VAL A 92 0.63 -23.34 7.10
C VAL A 92 0.87 -22.77 5.70
N PHE A 93 -0.20 -22.28 5.07
CA PHE A 93 -0.13 -21.46 3.86
C PHE A 93 -0.46 -20.00 4.19
N ILE A 94 0.37 -19.07 3.73
CA ILE A 94 0.22 -17.63 3.94
C ILE A 94 0.19 -16.93 2.58
N GLY A 95 -1.00 -16.50 2.16
CA GLY A 95 -1.18 -15.64 1.00
C GLY A 95 -0.93 -14.18 1.39
N ILE A 96 0.03 -13.51 0.77
CA ILE A 96 0.38 -12.12 1.07
C ILE A 96 -0.17 -11.20 -0.04
N ASP A 97 -1.10 -10.34 0.35
CA ASP A 97 -1.84 -9.46 -0.57
C ASP A 97 -2.50 -10.29 -1.70
N SER A 98 -2.72 -9.71 -2.88
CA SER A 98 -3.14 -10.37 -4.13
C SER A 98 -4.27 -11.40 -3.95
N PRO A 99 -5.40 -11.02 -3.33
CA PRO A 99 -6.42 -11.96 -2.88
C PRO A 99 -7.11 -12.73 -4.02
N ASP A 100 -7.24 -12.14 -5.21
CA ASP A 100 -7.81 -12.85 -6.37
C ASP A 100 -6.92 -14.04 -6.83
N PHE A 101 -5.61 -14.03 -6.51
CA PHE A 101 -4.69 -15.14 -6.73
C PHE A 101 -4.62 -16.08 -5.52
N ASN A 102 -4.50 -15.52 -4.31
CA ASN A 102 -4.23 -16.25 -3.08
C ASN A 102 -5.46 -16.96 -2.47
N LEU A 103 -6.65 -16.35 -2.48
CA LEU A 103 -7.83 -16.96 -1.86
C LEU A 103 -8.24 -18.30 -2.51
N PRO A 104 -8.17 -18.47 -3.85
CA PRO A 104 -8.45 -19.78 -4.45
C PRO A 104 -7.40 -20.85 -4.12
N ILE A 105 -6.14 -20.47 -3.85
CA ILE A 105 -5.11 -21.40 -3.37
C ILE A 105 -5.43 -21.79 -1.93
N ALA A 106 -5.71 -20.81 -1.08
CA ALA A 106 -6.10 -21.01 0.32
C ALA A 106 -7.30 -21.96 0.42
N ALA A 107 -8.37 -21.71 -0.33
CA ALA A 107 -9.55 -22.57 -0.37
C ALA A 107 -9.26 -24.00 -0.85
N ALA A 108 -8.26 -24.19 -1.73
CA ALA A 108 -7.85 -25.53 -2.14
C ALA A 108 -7.09 -26.26 -1.01
N LEU A 109 -6.12 -25.59 -0.38
CA LEU A 109 -5.29 -26.17 0.68
C LEU A 109 -6.09 -26.41 1.98
N LYS A 110 -7.01 -25.51 2.33
CA LYS A 110 -7.90 -25.67 3.49
C LYS A 110 -8.76 -26.92 3.38
N ARG A 111 -9.21 -27.29 2.17
CA ARG A 111 -9.91 -28.56 1.91
C ARG A 111 -9.04 -29.80 2.11
N HIS A 112 -7.72 -29.65 2.07
CA HIS A 112 -6.74 -30.69 2.39
C HIS A 112 -6.26 -30.62 3.86
N GLY A 113 -6.92 -29.83 4.70
CA GLY A 113 -6.61 -29.72 6.13
C GLY A 113 -5.43 -28.79 6.47
N VAL A 114 -4.85 -28.12 5.47
CA VAL A 114 -3.76 -27.16 5.70
C VAL A 114 -4.34 -25.85 6.26
N PRO A 115 -3.84 -25.34 7.39
CA PRO A 115 -4.19 -24.02 7.90
C PRO A 115 -3.84 -22.90 6.90
N THR A 116 -4.76 -21.96 6.70
CA THR A 116 -4.58 -20.90 5.70
C THR A 116 -4.73 -19.50 6.29
N VAL A 117 -3.79 -18.63 5.95
CA VAL A 117 -3.72 -17.25 6.44
C VAL A 117 -3.68 -16.29 5.26
N GLN A 118 -4.45 -15.22 5.33
CA GLN A 118 -4.35 -14.10 4.39
C GLN A 118 -3.70 -12.92 5.11
N TYR A 119 -2.50 -12.55 4.68
CA TYR A 119 -1.81 -11.36 5.16
C TYR A 119 -2.14 -10.17 4.26
N VAL A 120 -2.62 -9.08 4.85
CA VAL A 120 -3.30 -7.94 4.21
C VAL A 120 -4.72 -8.31 3.85
N SER A 121 -5.66 -7.67 4.55
CA SER A 121 -7.09 -7.80 4.33
C SER A 121 -7.45 -7.41 2.89
N PRO A 122 -8.19 -8.26 2.16
CA PRO A 122 -8.86 -7.84 0.95
C PRO A 122 -9.80 -6.68 1.31
N GLN A 123 -9.71 -5.54 0.62
CA GLN A 123 -10.53 -4.34 0.91
C GLN A 123 -12.02 -4.51 0.53
N VAL A 124 -12.62 -5.67 0.80
CA VAL A 124 -14.02 -6.01 0.50
C VAL A 124 -14.99 -5.14 1.30
N TRP A 125 -14.58 -4.64 2.47
CA TRP A 125 -15.30 -3.66 3.27
C TRP A 125 -15.65 -2.40 2.46
N ALA A 126 -14.79 -2.00 1.52
CA ALA A 126 -14.98 -0.79 0.75
C ALA A 126 -15.96 -0.95 -0.42
N TRP A 127 -16.19 -2.17 -0.95
CA TRP A 127 -16.93 -2.29 -2.22
C TRP A 127 -17.59 -3.62 -2.59
N ARG A 128 -17.35 -4.72 -1.84
CA ARG A 128 -17.86 -6.07 -2.18
C ARG A 128 -18.09 -6.94 -0.94
N GLN A 129 -18.93 -6.48 -0.01
CA GLN A 129 -19.22 -7.21 1.22
C GLN A 129 -19.67 -8.66 1.00
N SER A 130 -20.39 -8.97 -0.10
CA SER A 130 -20.78 -10.35 -0.44
C SER A 130 -19.60 -11.32 -0.64
N ARG A 131 -18.39 -10.84 -0.92
CA ARG A 131 -17.18 -11.67 -1.04
C ARG A 131 -16.62 -12.12 0.30
N VAL A 132 -17.05 -11.55 1.41
CA VAL A 132 -16.58 -11.93 2.76
C VAL A 132 -16.83 -13.40 3.07
N VAL A 133 -17.94 -13.96 2.55
CA VAL A 133 -18.25 -15.40 2.66
C VAL A 133 -17.14 -16.23 2.02
N GLY A 134 -16.70 -15.87 0.81
CA GLY A 134 -15.61 -16.56 0.13
C GLY A 134 -14.27 -16.42 0.86
N ILE A 135 -14.03 -15.32 1.58
CA ILE A 135 -12.85 -15.16 2.44
C ILE A 135 -12.96 -16.12 3.63
N ARG A 136 -14.08 -16.07 4.37
CA ARG A 136 -14.35 -16.95 5.52
C ARG A 136 -14.12 -18.43 5.20
N ASP A 137 -14.62 -18.86 4.04
CA ASP A 137 -14.54 -20.26 3.64
C ASP A 137 -13.11 -20.64 3.19
N ALA A 138 -12.30 -19.66 2.75
CA ALA A 138 -10.95 -19.88 2.23
C ALA A 138 -9.84 -19.77 3.29
N VAL A 139 -10.02 -18.96 4.34
CA VAL A 139 -8.97 -18.60 5.31
C VAL A 139 -9.36 -18.97 6.74
N ASP A 140 -8.38 -19.35 7.55
CA ASP A 140 -8.53 -19.57 9.00
C ASP A 140 -8.16 -18.32 9.82
N LEU A 141 -7.39 -17.41 9.24
CA LEU A 141 -6.98 -16.14 9.86
C LEU A 141 -6.73 -15.06 8.81
N VAL A 142 -7.19 -13.84 9.07
CA VAL A 142 -6.84 -12.63 8.32
C VAL A 142 -5.95 -11.73 9.17
N LEU A 143 -4.74 -11.43 8.70
CA LEU A 143 -3.86 -10.46 9.34
C LEU A 143 -4.13 -9.07 8.76
N CYS A 144 -4.86 -8.27 9.52
CA CYS A 144 -5.31 -6.93 9.14
C CYS A 144 -4.23 -5.90 9.43
N VAL A 145 -4.00 -4.98 8.47
CA VAL A 145 -3.00 -3.92 8.59
C VAL A 145 -3.63 -2.57 8.93
N LEU A 146 -4.96 -2.50 8.95
CA LEU A 146 -5.73 -1.34 9.38
C LEU A 146 -6.67 -1.73 10.52
N PRO A 147 -6.85 -0.86 11.53
CA PRO A 147 -7.55 -1.20 12.77
C PRO A 147 -9.05 -1.50 12.55
N PHE A 148 -9.72 -0.73 11.69
CA PHE A 148 -11.17 -0.91 11.43
C PHE A 148 -11.51 -2.16 10.61
N GLU A 149 -10.51 -2.88 10.08
CA GLU A 149 -10.75 -4.09 9.30
C GLU A 149 -11.22 -5.25 10.19
N THR A 150 -10.76 -5.31 11.44
CA THR A 150 -11.17 -6.37 12.38
C THR A 150 -12.65 -6.25 12.71
N ASP A 151 -13.14 -5.05 12.98
CA ASP A 151 -14.56 -4.81 13.28
C ASP A 151 -15.45 -5.32 12.13
N PHE A 152 -15.03 -5.08 10.87
CA PHE A 152 -15.73 -5.60 9.71
C PHE A 152 -15.73 -7.14 9.65
N TYR A 153 -14.64 -7.80 10.02
CA TYR A 153 -14.56 -9.26 9.98
C TYR A 153 -15.28 -9.93 11.15
N ASP A 154 -15.30 -9.31 12.32
CA ASP A 154 -16.02 -9.76 13.51
C ASP A 154 -17.53 -9.86 13.21
N ASP A 155 -18.09 -8.83 12.56
CA ASP A 155 -19.49 -8.80 12.11
C ASP A 155 -19.86 -9.96 11.15
N HIS A 156 -18.86 -10.57 10.50
CA HIS A 156 -19.05 -11.63 9.50
C HIS A 156 -18.52 -13.00 9.96
N GLY A 157 -18.11 -13.12 11.23
CA GLY A 157 -17.58 -14.35 11.80
C GLY A 157 -16.30 -14.84 11.13
N VAL A 158 -15.43 -13.91 10.70
CA VAL A 158 -14.11 -14.22 10.15
C VAL A 158 -13.07 -13.92 11.21
N ASN A 159 -12.23 -14.91 11.55
CA ASN A 159 -11.13 -14.70 12.47
C ASN A 159 -10.10 -13.73 11.88
N ALA A 160 -9.97 -12.56 12.48
CA ALA A 160 -9.09 -11.50 12.02
C ALA A 160 -8.34 -10.85 13.19
N VAL A 161 -7.07 -10.51 12.97
CA VAL A 161 -6.25 -9.82 13.98
C VAL A 161 -5.61 -8.60 13.35
N PHE A 162 -5.72 -7.45 14.02
CA PHE A 162 -5.01 -6.24 13.65
C PHE A 162 -3.55 -6.35 14.10
N VAL A 163 -2.64 -6.46 13.13
CA VAL A 163 -1.20 -6.63 13.40
C VAL A 163 -0.44 -5.30 13.35
N GLY A 164 -1.06 -4.22 12.90
CA GLY A 164 -0.39 -2.96 12.58
C GLY A 164 0.04 -2.86 11.13
N HIS A 165 0.53 -1.69 10.74
CA HIS A 165 0.98 -1.43 9.37
C HIS A 165 2.51 -1.36 9.34
N PRO A 166 3.22 -2.20 8.57
CA PRO A 166 4.69 -2.26 8.61
C PRO A 166 5.38 -0.95 8.22
N LEU A 167 4.80 -0.15 7.31
CA LEU A 167 5.29 1.20 7.05
C LEU A 167 5.39 2.08 8.32
N ALA A 168 4.49 1.90 9.29
CA ALA A 168 4.52 2.64 10.55
C ALA A 168 5.65 2.17 11.49
N ASP A 169 6.09 0.92 11.34
CA ASP A 169 7.24 0.40 12.06
C ASP A 169 8.57 0.86 11.43
N ASP A 170 8.61 0.91 10.09
CA ASP A 170 9.79 1.32 9.30
C ASP A 170 10.05 2.84 9.35
N ILE A 171 9.00 3.66 9.40
CA ILE A 171 9.11 5.12 9.42
C ILE A 171 9.21 5.60 10.87
N ALA A 172 10.25 6.39 11.16
CA ALA A 172 10.43 7.02 12.47
C ALA A 172 9.26 7.98 12.78
N LEU A 173 8.89 8.11 14.05
CA LEU A 173 7.81 9.02 14.49
C LEU A 173 8.11 10.48 14.09
N ASP A 174 9.38 10.85 14.20
CA ASP A 174 9.93 12.15 13.80
C ASP A 174 10.88 11.96 12.62
N VAL A 175 10.55 12.58 11.49
CA VAL A 175 11.34 12.49 10.25
C VAL A 175 12.04 13.81 9.99
N ASP A 176 13.36 13.80 10.15
CA ASP A 176 14.21 14.92 9.76
C ASP A 176 14.23 15.07 8.23
N ALA A 177 13.92 16.28 7.76
CA ALA A 177 13.94 16.60 6.33
C ALA A 177 15.36 16.86 5.81
N ALA A 178 16.31 17.22 6.68
CA ALA A 178 17.61 17.73 6.27
C ALA A 178 18.43 16.73 5.43
N PRO A 179 18.53 15.43 5.78
CA PRO A 179 19.25 14.45 4.97
C PRO A 179 18.63 14.27 3.58
N ALA A 180 17.30 14.13 3.51
CA ALA A 180 16.59 13.96 2.25
C ALA A 180 16.73 15.19 1.33
N ARG A 181 16.73 16.39 1.91
CA ARG A 181 16.97 17.64 1.18
C ARG A 181 18.39 17.72 0.63
N ALA A 182 19.40 17.36 1.41
CA ALA A 182 20.78 17.33 0.96
C ALA A 182 20.98 16.36 -0.22
N GLU A 183 20.41 15.15 -0.14
CA GLU A 183 20.48 14.15 -1.22
C GLU A 183 19.75 14.56 -2.51
N LEU A 184 18.76 15.44 -2.42
CA LEU A 184 18.03 15.98 -3.57
C LEU A 184 18.66 17.27 -4.10
N GLY A 185 19.64 17.84 -3.39
CA GLY A 185 20.23 19.15 -3.72
C GLY A 185 19.29 20.32 -3.45
N ILE A 186 18.37 20.18 -2.49
CA ILE A 186 17.39 21.20 -2.12
C ILE A 186 17.88 21.95 -0.89
N GLU A 187 17.91 23.29 -0.97
CA GLU A 187 18.25 24.15 0.16
C GLU A 187 17.24 24.00 1.31
N GLN A 188 17.72 24.06 2.56
CA GLN A 188 16.89 23.79 3.74
C GLN A 188 15.77 24.82 3.93
N ALA A 189 16.04 26.09 3.65
CA ALA A 189 15.09 27.19 3.85
C ALA A 189 14.05 27.31 2.73
N VAL A 190 14.26 26.66 1.58
CA VAL A 190 13.39 26.81 0.41
C VAL A 190 12.20 25.84 0.51
N PRO A 191 10.95 26.32 0.39
CA PRO A 191 9.80 25.43 0.42
C PRO A 191 9.81 24.46 -0.78
N LEU A 192 9.39 23.22 -0.53
CA LEU A 192 9.40 22.15 -1.52
C LEU A 192 8.02 21.50 -1.63
N VAL A 193 7.48 21.45 -2.85
CA VAL A 193 6.28 20.65 -3.17
C VAL A 193 6.72 19.31 -3.74
N ALA A 194 6.32 18.22 -3.09
CA ALA A 194 6.45 16.89 -3.67
C ALA A 194 5.19 16.50 -4.44
N VAL A 195 5.36 16.10 -5.70
CA VAL A 195 4.29 15.70 -6.62
C VAL A 195 4.37 14.21 -6.89
N LEU A 196 3.36 13.46 -6.46
CA LEU A 196 3.26 12.00 -6.62
C LEU A 196 2.03 11.67 -7.49
N PRO A 197 2.15 11.63 -8.82
CA PRO A 197 1.02 11.52 -9.74
C PRO A 197 0.38 10.12 -9.80
N GLY A 198 0.80 9.20 -8.93
CA GLY A 198 0.34 7.82 -8.85
C GLY A 198 1.35 6.82 -9.43
N SER A 199 1.17 5.55 -9.07
CA SER A 199 2.04 4.45 -9.52
C SER A 199 1.50 3.80 -10.80
N ARG A 200 0.19 3.88 -11.02
CA ARG A 200 -0.46 3.26 -12.19
C ARG A 200 -0.46 4.21 -13.37
N ARG A 201 -0.27 3.65 -14.56
CA ARG A 201 -0.34 4.40 -15.84
C ARG A 201 -1.61 5.25 -15.96
N THR A 202 -2.76 4.73 -15.50
CA THR A 202 -4.04 5.46 -15.53
C THR A 202 -4.11 6.65 -14.59
N GLU A 203 -3.42 6.58 -13.44
CA GLU A 203 -3.32 7.69 -12.49
C GLU A 203 -2.44 8.78 -13.08
N VAL A 204 -1.24 8.41 -13.57
CA VAL A 204 -0.32 9.34 -14.24
C VAL A 204 -1.01 10.03 -15.42
N SER A 205 -1.74 9.30 -16.26
CA SER A 205 -2.45 9.86 -17.42
C SER A 205 -3.54 10.88 -17.08
N ARG A 206 -3.99 10.94 -15.82
CA ARG A 206 -5.10 11.81 -15.38
C ARG A 206 -4.68 12.89 -14.42
N LEU A 207 -3.72 12.59 -13.54
CA LEU A 207 -3.31 13.47 -12.45
C LEU A 207 -2.05 14.29 -12.79
N ALA A 208 -1.19 13.82 -13.70
CA ALA A 208 0.07 14.51 -14.00
C ALA A 208 -0.15 15.97 -14.43
N ARG A 209 -1.07 16.21 -15.36
CA ARG A 209 -1.37 17.57 -15.83
C ARG A 209 -1.96 18.47 -14.74
N PRO A 210 -3.08 18.12 -14.07
CA PRO A 210 -3.62 18.94 -12.99
C PRO A 210 -2.61 19.20 -11.87
N PHE A 211 -1.73 18.24 -11.58
CA PHE A 211 -0.71 18.40 -10.55
C PHE A 211 0.37 19.41 -10.94
N MET A 212 0.83 19.35 -12.18
CA MET A 212 1.82 20.32 -12.68
C MET A 212 1.22 21.70 -12.90
N GLU A 213 -0.05 21.80 -13.31
CA GLU A 213 -0.79 23.07 -13.35
C GLU A 213 -0.92 23.68 -11.95
N THR A 214 -1.14 22.85 -10.92
CA THR A 214 -1.17 23.30 -9.51
C THR A 214 0.20 23.77 -9.04
N ALA A 215 1.26 23.05 -9.38
CA ALA A 215 2.63 23.46 -9.07
C ALA A 215 2.99 24.79 -9.75
N GLN A 216 2.59 24.98 -11.01
CA GLN A 216 2.79 26.23 -11.74
C GLN A 216 2.00 27.38 -11.11
N TRP A 217 0.75 27.11 -10.70
CA TRP A 217 -0.07 28.08 -9.98
C TRP A 217 0.61 28.55 -8.69
N LEU A 218 1.21 27.62 -7.93
CA LEU A 218 1.94 27.94 -6.71
C LEU A 218 3.21 28.76 -6.98
N GLN A 219 4.02 28.40 -7.98
CA GLN A 219 5.24 29.14 -8.32
C GLN A 219 4.98 30.59 -8.76
N ARG A 220 3.88 30.84 -9.49
CA ARG A 220 3.48 32.21 -9.87
C ARG A 220 3.23 33.11 -8.65
N ARG A 221 2.83 32.51 -7.52
CA ARG A 221 2.50 33.23 -6.28
C ARG A 221 3.63 33.20 -5.26
N LYS A 222 4.50 32.21 -5.35
CA LYS A 222 5.68 32.03 -4.51
C LYS A 222 6.91 31.73 -5.39
N PRO A 223 7.52 32.78 -5.99
CA PRO A 223 8.72 32.63 -6.81
C PRO A 223 9.84 31.92 -6.03
N GLY A 224 10.57 31.03 -6.70
CA GLY A 224 11.61 30.22 -6.07
C GLY A 224 11.11 28.98 -5.32
N LEU A 225 9.81 28.69 -5.34
CA LEU A 225 9.28 27.43 -4.82
C LEU A 225 9.81 26.24 -5.62
N ASN A 226 10.46 25.29 -4.94
CA ASN A 226 10.96 24.09 -5.58
C ASN A 226 9.86 23.03 -5.74
N VAL A 227 9.93 22.29 -6.84
CA VAL A 227 9.00 21.20 -7.14
C VAL A 227 9.81 19.94 -7.44
N VAL A 228 9.51 18.86 -6.73
CA VAL A 228 10.05 17.53 -7.01
C VAL A 228 8.93 16.58 -7.42
N VAL A 229 9.09 15.90 -8.54
CA VAL A 229 8.15 14.88 -9.02
C VAL A 229 8.74 13.51 -8.74
N ALA A 230 8.04 12.72 -7.94
CA ALA A 230 8.40 11.34 -7.65
C ALA A 230 7.56 10.38 -8.49
N LEU A 231 8.16 9.82 -9.53
CA LEU A 231 7.57 8.76 -10.34
C LEU A 231 7.82 7.39 -9.69
N ALA A 232 6.86 6.47 -9.80
CA ALA A 232 7.04 5.12 -9.25
C ALA A 232 8.15 4.33 -9.96
N SER A 233 8.36 4.57 -11.26
CA SER A 233 9.39 3.91 -12.08
C SER A 233 9.83 4.83 -13.22
N GLU A 234 11.03 4.57 -13.77
CA GLU A 234 11.51 5.30 -14.96
C GLU A 234 10.62 5.06 -16.19
N SER A 235 9.94 3.91 -16.28
CA SER A 235 8.99 3.63 -17.36
C SER A 235 7.76 4.56 -17.37
N ALA A 236 7.45 5.25 -16.26
CA ALA A 236 6.37 6.24 -16.22
C ALA A 236 6.77 7.61 -16.79
N ARG A 237 8.08 7.91 -16.90
CA ARG A 237 8.59 9.23 -17.30
C ARG A 237 8.10 9.68 -18.68
N PRO A 238 8.11 8.85 -19.75
CA PRO A 238 7.65 9.29 -21.07
C PRO A 238 6.18 9.71 -21.07
N LEU A 239 5.32 8.95 -20.38
CA LEU A 239 3.91 9.30 -20.24
C LEU A 239 3.73 10.60 -19.44
N PHE A 240 4.46 10.74 -18.33
CA PHE A 240 4.40 11.95 -17.51
C PHE A 240 4.73 13.19 -18.35
N LEU A 241 5.87 13.19 -19.05
CA LEU A 241 6.31 14.30 -19.91
C LEU A 241 5.31 14.59 -21.04
N GLN A 242 4.72 13.55 -21.64
CA GLN A 242 3.68 13.72 -22.64
C GLN A 242 2.46 14.45 -22.07
N MET A 243 2.00 14.06 -20.88
CA MET A 243 0.80 14.63 -20.27
C MET A 243 1.02 16.09 -19.82
N THR A 244 2.23 16.44 -19.39
CA THR A 244 2.57 17.76 -18.85
C THR A 244 3.16 18.71 -19.90
N ARG A 245 3.15 18.33 -21.18
CA ARG A 245 3.67 19.15 -22.28
C ARG A 245 3.03 20.55 -22.28
N GLY A 246 3.86 21.58 -22.41
CA GLY A 246 3.43 22.99 -22.43
C GLY A 246 3.23 23.61 -21.04
N ILE A 247 3.48 22.88 -19.96
CA ILE A 247 3.52 23.43 -18.60
C ILE A 247 4.99 23.72 -18.27
N GLU A 248 5.30 24.99 -18.06
CA GLU A 248 6.64 25.45 -17.70
C GLU A 248 6.66 25.92 -16.24
N LEU A 249 7.70 25.51 -15.52
CA LEU A 249 7.95 25.86 -14.13
C LEU A 249 9.27 26.63 -14.05
N ASP A 250 9.32 27.61 -13.16
CA ASP A 250 10.50 28.40 -12.85
C ASP A 250 10.62 28.57 -11.32
N PRO A 251 11.56 27.86 -10.65
CA PRO A 251 12.55 26.93 -11.24
C PRO A 251 11.92 25.65 -11.83
N PRO A 252 12.58 24.96 -12.77
CA PRO A 252 12.08 23.70 -13.33
C PRO A 252 11.90 22.61 -12.27
N ALA A 253 10.90 21.74 -12.45
CA ALA A 253 10.71 20.60 -11.54
C ALA A 253 11.83 19.55 -11.70
N GLN A 254 12.35 19.08 -10.56
CA GLN A 254 13.23 17.93 -10.50
C GLN A 254 12.40 16.64 -10.60
N ILE A 255 12.65 15.79 -11.61
CA ILE A 255 11.89 14.55 -11.81
C ILE A 255 12.78 13.35 -11.47
N VAL A 256 12.39 12.59 -10.43
CA VAL A 256 13.09 11.38 -9.97
C VAL A 256 12.16 10.17 -9.99
N ALA A 257 12.71 8.98 -10.25
CA ALA A 257 11.96 7.73 -10.18
C ALA A 257 12.43 6.85 -9.01
N GLY A 258 11.50 6.11 -8.39
CA GLY A 258 11.80 5.15 -7.32
C GLY A 258 12.22 5.78 -5.99
N ARG A 259 12.24 7.12 -5.88
CA ARG A 259 12.70 7.89 -4.71
C ARG A 259 11.56 8.57 -3.95
N ALA A 260 10.35 7.97 -3.95
CA ALA A 260 9.15 8.57 -3.37
C ALA A 260 9.32 8.93 -1.88
N ARG A 261 9.83 8.00 -1.06
CA ARG A 261 10.09 8.24 0.38
C ARG A 261 11.03 9.41 0.64
N GLN A 262 12.08 9.55 -0.16
CA GLN A 262 13.01 10.68 -0.03
C GLN A 262 12.36 12.01 -0.40
N CYS A 263 11.55 12.02 -1.46
CA CYS A 263 10.80 13.22 -1.86
C CYS A 263 9.78 13.64 -0.78
N LEU A 264 9.06 12.66 -0.21
CA LEU A 264 8.13 12.91 0.90
C LEU A 264 8.86 13.41 2.15
N ALA A 265 9.99 12.80 2.52
CA ALA A 265 10.77 13.23 3.67
C ALA A 265 11.30 14.67 3.52
N ALA A 266 11.66 15.09 2.30
CA ALA A 266 12.11 16.45 2.04
C ALA A 266 10.98 17.50 1.93
N ALA A 267 9.75 17.05 1.65
CA ALA A 267 8.63 17.92 1.28
C ALA A 267 8.20 18.88 2.40
N SER A 268 7.80 20.08 2.01
CA SER A 268 7.04 21.01 2.88
C SER A 268 5.54 20.71 2.79
N VAL A 269 5.05 20.43 1.58
CA VAL A 269 3.68 19.95 1.32
C VAL A 269 3.72 18.92 0.19
N VAL A 270 2.70 18.07 0.13
CA VAL A 270 2.61 16.99 -0.85
C VAL A 270 1.33 17.10 -1.66
N LEU A 271 1.43 16.89 -2.97
CA LEU A 271 0.29 16.67 -3.86
C LEU A 271 0.35 15.23 -4.36
N THR A 272 -0.60 14.40 -3.92
CA THR A 272 -0.52 12.95 -4.13
C THR A 272 -1.83 12.36 -4.63
N ALA A 273 -1.72 11.29 -5.41
CA ALA A 273 -2.84 10.40 -5.69
C ALA A 273 -3.32 9.71 -4.39
N SER A 274 -4.57 9.24 -4.36
CA SER A 274 -5.04 8.37 -3.27
C SER A 274 -4.34 7.01 -3.31
N GLY A 275 -3.95 6.49 -2.14
CA GLY A 275 -3.31 5.18 -1.98
C GLY A 275 -2.21 5.17 -0.92
N THR A 276 -1.28 4.21 -1.01
CA THR A 276 -0.17 4.04 -0.06
C THR A 276 0.69 5.29 0.10
N ALA A 277 0.89 6.06 -0.96
CA ALA A 277 1.62 7.32 -0.92
C ALA A 277 1.02 8.34 0.07
N SER A 278 -0.32 8.36 0.20
CA SER A 278 -1.01 9.22 1.17
C SER A 278 -0.76 8.78 2.62
N LEU A 279 -0.66 7.46 2.86
CA LEU A 279 -0.30 6.93 4.16
C LEU A 279 1.17 7.21 4.48
N GLU A 280 2.10 7.00 3.55
CA GLU A 280 3.52 7.34 3.76
C GLU A 280 3.71 8.82 4.09
N ALA A 281 3.04 9.73 3.36
CA ALA A 281 3.07 11.16 3.65
C ALA A 281 2.54 11.47 5.06
N THR A 282 1.46 10.79 5.48
CA THR A 282 0.89 10.89 6.83
C THR A 282 1.91 10.43 7.89
N LEU A 283 2.53 9.27 7.70
CA LEU A 283 3.52 8.74 8.62
C LEU A 283 4.76 9.65 8.73
N MET A 284 5.13 10.33 7.64
CA MET A 284 6.19 11.35 7.62
C MET A 284 5.77 12.75 8.12
N LYS A 285 4.53 12.90 8.63
CA LYS A 285 4.00 14.16 9.16
C LYS A 285 3.97 15.29 8.11
N ARG A 286 3.73 14.95 6.85
CA ARG A 286 3.70 15.91 5.74
C ARG A 286 2.27 16.35 5.44
N PRO A 287 1.96 17.67 5.53
CA PRO A 287 0.70 18.21 5.02
C PRO A 287 0.56 17.85 3.55
N MET A 288 -0.67 17.53 3.13
CA MET A 288 -0.91 17.15 1.76
C MET A 288 -2.30 17.49 1.27
N VAL A 289 -2.43 17.48 -0.05
CA VAL A 289 -3.69 17.40 -0.78
C VAL A 289 -3.75 16.06 -1.51
N VAL A 290 -4.86 15.35 -1.32
CA VAL A 290 -5.11 14.07 -1.98
C VAL A 290 -6.07 14.29 -3.14
N ALA A 291 -5.71 13.78 -4.32
CA ALA A 291 -6.56 13.90 -5.49
C ALA A 291 -6.80 12.55 -6.18
N TYR A 292 -7.98 12.37 -6.76
CA TYR A 292 -8.29 11.13 -7.47
C TYR A 292 -9.30 11.29 -8.61
N ILE A 293 -9.00 10.69 -9.76
CA ILE A 293 -9.87 10.67 -10.95
C ILE A 293 -10.10 9.21 -11.40
N LEU A 294 -11.23 8.64 -10.96
CA LEU A 294 -11.74 7.34 -11.45
C LEU A 294 -12.03 7.36 -12.96
N SER A 295 -12.03 6.19 -13.60
CA SER A 295 -12.47 6.08 -15.00
C SER A 295 -13.98 6.33 -15.08
N GLY A 296 -14.50 6.90 -16.18
CA GLY A 296 -15.93 7.18 -16.29
C GLY A 296 -16.83 5.93 -16.19
N LEU A 297 -16.31 4.75 -16.52
CA LEU A 297 -17.01 3.48 -16.30
C LEU A 297 -16.92 3.04 -14.83
N THR A 298 -15.73 3.09 -14.22
CA THR A 298 -15.53 2.78 -12.78
C THR A 298 -16.32 3.74 -11.88
N HIS A 299 -16.41 5.01 -12.23
CA HIS A 299 -17.19 6.01 -11.49
C HIS A 299 -18.70 5.73 -11.57
N ARG A 300 -19.20 5.33 -12.75
CA ARG A 300 -20.60 4.89 -12.89
C ARG A 300 -20.90 3.63 -12.09
N ILE A 301 -19.99 2.66 -12.09
CA ILE A 301 -20.09 1.44 -11.28
C ILE A 301 -20.04 1.77 -9.78
N TYR A 302 -19.12 2.64 -9.37
CA TYR A 302 -19.00 3.09 -7.98
C TYR A 302 -20.28 3.78 -7.50
N ARG A 303 -20.87 4.63 -8.36
CA ARG A 303 -22.15 5.29 -8.10
C ARG A 303 -23.33 4.32 -8.10
N SER A 304 -23.34 3.31 -8.97
CA SER A 304 -24.44 2.34 -9.08
C SER A 304 -24.41 1.28 -7.99
N LEU A 305 -23.23 0.91 -7.47
CA LEU A 305 -23.06 -0.08 -6.40
C LEU A 305 -23.29 0.50 -4.99
N GLY A 306 -23.75 1.75 -4.87
CA GLY A 306 -24.06 2.35 -3.57
C GLY A 306 -22.85 2.63 -2.68
N LEU A 307 -21.65 2.73 -3.25
CA LEU A 307 -20.39 2.96 -2.53
C LEU A 307 -20.22 4.38 -1.97
N ARG A 308 -21.31 5.17 -1.97
CA ARG A 308 -21.41 6.48 -1.30
C ARG A 308 -21.24 6.39 0.23
N LYS A 309 -21.14 5.19 0.80
CA LYS A 309 -21.06 4.98 2.25
C LYS A 309 -19.68 5.28 2.85
N LEU A 310 -18.63 5.38 2.04
CA LEU A 310 -17.32 5.80 2.54
C LEU A 310 -17.24 7.33 2.51
N PRO A 311 -17.15 8.02 3.66
CA PRO A 311 -17.09 9.48 3.72
C PRO A 311 -15.78 10.02 3.13
N HIS A 312 -14.74 9.19 3.06
CA HIS A 312 -13.39 9.56 2.63
C HIS A 312 -12.81 8.53 1.67
N VAL A 313 -11.96 8.98 0.74
CA VAL A 313 -11.22 8.13 -0.20
C VAL A 313 -9.75 7.99 0.22
N ALA A 314 -9.19 8.96 0.94
CA ALA A 314 -7.84 8.89 1.46
C ALA A 314 -7.80 7.97 2.69
N LEU A 315 -6.90 7.00 2.68
CA LEU A 315 -6.65 6.10 3.81
C LEU A 315 -6.44 6.82 5.15
N PRO A 316 -5.65 7.90 5.25
CA PRO A 316 -5.47 8.60 6.53
C PRO A 316 -6.74 9.28 7.04
N ASN A 317 -7.64 9.74 6.16
CA ASN A 317 -8.92 10.31 6.59
C ASN A 317 -9.88 9.22 7.09
N LEU A 318 -9.83 8.03 6.48
CA LEU A 318 -10.54 6.85 7.00
C LEU A 318 -10.03 6.44 8.38
N LEU A 319 -8.71 6.43 8.58
CA LEU A 319 -8.09 6.16 9.88
C LEU A 319 -8.45 7.22 10.94
N ALA A 320 -8.52 8.49 10.54
CA ALA A 320 -8.91 9.58 11.41
C ALA A 320 -10.42 9.62 11.72
N GLY A 321 -11.25 8.94 10.93
CA GLY A 321 -12.71 9.06 10.98
C GLY A 321 -13.25 10.45 10.59
N ARG A 322 -12.40 11.32 10.04
CA ARG A 322 -12.71 12.70 9.63
C ARG A 322 -11.76 13.18 8.55
N GLU A 323 -12.10 14.28 7.90
CA GLU A 323 -11.20 14.93 6.93
C GLU A 323 -10.02 15.59 7.68
N LEU A 324 -8.86 14.93 7.65
CA LEU A 324 -7.58 15.45 8.14
C LEU A 324 -6.74 16.04 7.00
N PHE A 325 -6.96 15.54 5.79
CA PHE A 325 -6.31 15.96 4.55
C PHE A 325 -7.36 16.31 3.50
N PRO A 326 -7.29 17.49 2.87
CA PRO A 326 -8.25 17.87 1.83
C PRO A 326 -8.26 16.90 0.64
N GLU A 327 -9.45 16.46 0.24
CA GLU A 327 -9.66 15.53 -0.86
C GLU A 327 -10.35 16.18 -2.08
N PHE A 328 -9.74 16.03 -3.25
CA PHE A 328 -10.30 16.51 -4.51
C PHE A 328 -10.59 15.35 -5.45
N LEU A 329 -11.85 15.22 -5.85
CA LEU A 329 -12.32 14.11 -6.68
C LEU A 329 -12.86 14.61 -8.02
N GLN A 330 -12.57 13.86 -9.08
CA GLN A 330 -13.15 14.06 -10.41
C GLN A 330 -12.94 15.50 -10.91
N ARG A 331 -14.03 16.24 -11.16
CA ARG A 331 -14.01 17.61 -11.68
C ARG A 331 -13.42 18.64 -10.72
N ARG A 332 -13.30 18.31 -9.43
CA ARG A 332 -12.66 19.20 -8.44
C ARG A 332 -11.14 19.13 -8.49
N VAL A 333 -10.56 18.20 -9.26
CA VAL A 333 -9.11 18.08 -9.44
C VAL A 333 -8.65 19.12 -10.48
N CYS A 334 -8.43 20.35 -10.02
CA CYS A 334 -7.90 21.44 -10.82
C CYS A 334 -7.07 22.41 -9.95
N ALA A 335 -6.19 23.18 -10.60
CA ALA A 335 -5.22 24.05 -9.93
C ALA A 335 -5.88 25.15 -9.09
N GLU A 336 -7.02 25.68 -9.55
CA GLU A 336 -7.76 26.76 -8.90
C GLU A 336 -8.34 26.34 -7.54
N LEU A 337 -8.61 25.05 -7.36
CA LEU A 337 -9.15 24.51 -6.11
C LEU A 337 -8.06 23.92 -5.21
N MET A 338 -7.05 23.26 -5.80
CA MET A 338 -5.98 22.62 -5.01
C MET A 338 -4.88 23.61 -4.60
N GLY A 339 -4.58 24.60 -5.45
CA GLY A 339 -3.53 25.59 -5.24
C GLY A 339 -3.70 26.40 -3.95
N PRO A 340 -4.86 27.05 -3.71
CA PRO A 340 -5.07 27.84 -2.48
C PRO A 340 -4.92 27.03 -1.19
N VAL A 341 -5.32 25.75 -1.22
CA VAL A 341 -5.18 24.84 -0.08
C VAL A 341 -3.71 24.52 0.18
N LEU A 342 -2.94 24.17 -0.86
CA LEU A 342 -1.50 23.93 -0.72
C LEU A 342 -0.73 25.18 -0.30
N GLU A 343 -1.12 26.36 -0.78
CA GLU A 343 -0.52 27.63 -0.38
C GLU A 343 -0.74 27.90 1.12
N THR A 344 -1.96 27.68 1.61
CA THR A 344 -2.26 27.77 3.06
C THR A 344 -1.45 26.75 3.85
N GLN A 345 -1.32 25.53 3.33
CA GLN A 345 -0.48 24.50 3.93
C GLN A 345 1.02 24.84 3.90
N LEU A 346 1.50 25.60 2.91
CA LEU A 346 2.88 26.08 2.83
C LEU A 346 3.16 27.26 3.77
N ALA A 347 2.19 28.14 3.96
CA ALA A 347 2.37 29.33 4.79
C ALA A 347 2.54 29.02 6.29
N ALA A 348 2.09 27.85 6.74
CA ALA A 348 2.09 27.45 8.15
C ALA A 348 1.48 28.52 9.08
N SER A 349 0.52 29.28 8.56
CA SER A 349 -0.07 30.46 9.20
C SER A 349 -1.01 30.14 10.36
N GLU A 350 -1.28 28.86 10.62
CA GLU A 350 -2.17 28.37 11.68
C GLU A 350 -1.42 27.44 12.62
N ASP A 351 -1.84 27.42 13.89
CA ASP A 351 -1.37 26.42 14.85
C ASP A 351 -1.75 25.01 14.38
N ARG A 352 -0.72 24.18 14.15
CA ARG A 352 -0.88 22.80 13.65
C ARG A 352 -0.76 21.75 14.74
N THR A 353 -0.66 22.15 16.01
CA THR A 353 -0.47 21.20 17.12
C THR A 353 -1.54 20.11 17.10
N GLY A 354 -2.82 20.48 17.04
CA GLY A 354 -3.91 19.51 16.99
C GLY A 354 -3.95 18.64 15.72
N TRP A 355 -3.46 19.15 14.59
CA TRP A 355 -3.33 18.35 13.36
C TRP A 355 -2.17 17.35 13.50
N TYR A 356 -1.03 17.80 14.00
CA TYR A 356 0.16 16.98 14.19
C TYR A 356 -0.09 15.87 15.20
N ASP A 357 -0.78 16.16 16.31
CA ASP A 357 -1.17 15.16 17.32
C ASP A 357 -2.08 14.08 16.71
N ALA A 358 -3.05 14.47 15.88
CA ALA A 358 -3.91 13.52 15.19
C ALA A 358 -3.13 12.62 14.21
N VAL A 359 -2.19 13.18 13.44
CA VAL A 359 -1.33 12.42 12.53
C VAL A 359 -0.38 11.49 13.31
N LYS A 360 0.16 11.96 14.44
CA LYS A 360 1.02 11.16 15.32
C LYS A 360 0.25 9.99 15.95
N ALA A 361 -0.98 10.23 16.41
CA ALA A 361 -1.85 9.18 16.94
C ALA A 361 -2.12 8.08 15.89
N ILE A 362 -2.34 8.44 14.63
CA ILE A 362 -2.46 7.46 13.53
C ILE A 362 -1.18 6.62 13.40
N HIS A 363 0.00 7.25 13.44
CA HIS A 363 1.27 6.54 13.36
C HIS A 363 1.42 5.55 14.52
N GLU A 364 1.21 6.00 15.76
CA GLU A 364 1.31 5.17 16.96
C GLU A 364 0.30 4.01 16.96
N GLN A 365 -0.92 4.25 16.49
CA GLN A 365 -1.94 3.21 16.34
C GLN A 365 -1.49 2.11 15.37
N LEU A 366 -0.85 2.49 14.26
CA LEU A 366 -0.38 1.56 13.24
C LEU A 366 0.95 0.88 13.60
N ARG A 367 1.78 1.50 14.44
CA ARG A 367 3.11 1.01 14.83
C ARG A 367 3.01 -0.06 15.93
N ARG A 368 2.73 -1.29 15.53
CA ARG A 368 2.49 -2.44 16.43
C ARG A 368 3.54 -3.54 16.31
N GLY A 369 4.61 -3.32 15.53
CA GLY A 369 5.56 -4.37 15.19
C GLY A 369 4.89 -5.43 14.31
N ALA A 370 4.37 -5.01 13.15
CA ALA A 370 3.51 -5.79 12.27
C ALA A 370 4.00 -7.20 12.01
N SER A 371 5.28 -7.36 11.65
CA SER A 371 5.85 -8.70 11.43
C SER A 371 5.88 -9.56 12.69
N LYS A 372 6.15 -8.98 13.87
CA LYS A 372 6.16 -9.71 15.16
C LYS A 372 4.73 -10.14 15.54
N ALA A 373 3.77 -9.23 15.44
CA ALA A 373 2.37 -9.50 15.73
C ALA A 373 1.78 -10.55 14.75
N ALA A 374 2.11 -10.43 13.46
CA ALA A 374 1.74 -11.40 12.43
C ALA A 374 2.30 -12.80 12.72
N ALA A 375 3.59 -12.90 13.04
CA ALA A 375 4.21 -14.18 13.39
C ALA A 375 3.56 -14.80 14.62
N ALA A 376 3.32 -14.02 15.69
CA ALA A 376 2.65 -14.50 16.89
C ALA A 376 1.25 -15.07 16.58
N ALA A 377 0.45 -14.34 15.80
CA ALA A 377 -0.89 -14.80 15.42
C ALA A 377 -0.88 -16.08 14.57
N VAL A 378 0.11 -16.25 13.69
CA VAL A 378 0.30 -17.49 12.92
C VAL A 378 0.69 -18.66 13.83
N ILE A 379 1.59 -18.44 14.79
CA ILE A 379 2.02 -19.47 15.75
C ILE A 379 0.86 -19.87 16.66
N ASP A 380 0.07 -18.91 17.15
CA ASP A 380 -1.11 -19.17 17.98
C ASP A 380 -2.16 -19.99 17.22
N LEU A 381 -2.39 -19.66 15.93
CA LEU A 381 -3.27 -20.45 15.06
C LEU A 381 -2.82 -21.91 14.99
N LEU A 382 -1.52 -22.16 14.78
CA LEU A 382 -0.97 -23.52 14.70
C LEU A 382 -1.08 -24.26 16.04
N ALA A 383 -0.72 -23.61 17.14
CA ALA A 383 -0.78 -24.19 18.48
C ALA A 383 -2.22 -24.48 18.95
N SER A 384 -3.23 -23.78 18.42
CA SER A 384 -4.63 -24.05 18.72
C SER A 384 -5.14 -25.33 18.04
N ARG A 385 -4.57 -25.70 16.88
CA ARG A 385 -4.97 -26.89 16.12
C ARG A 385 -4.29 -28.16 16.60
N GLU A 386 -3.08 -28.09 17.13
CA GLU A 386 -2.43 -29.26 17.74
C GLU A 386 -3.13 -29.73 19.03
N ARG A 387 -3.98 -28.88 19.62
CA ARG A 387 -4.77 -29.18 20.82
C ARG A 387 -6.16 -29.76 20.54
N LEU A 388 -6.60 -29.74 19.28
CA LEU A 388 -7.87 -30.31 18.79
C LEU A 388 -7.61 -31.70 18.20
#